data_AF-A0A7L5BQZ9-F1
#
_entry.id   AF-A0A7L5BQZ9-F1
#
_cell.length_a   1.000
_cell.length_b   1.000
_cell.length_c   1.000
_cell.angle_alpha   90.00
_cell.angle_beta   90.00
_cell.angle_gamma   90.00
#
_symmetry.space_group_name_H-M   'P 1'
#
loop_
_entity.id
_entity.type
_entity.pdbx_description
1 polymer ?
#
loop_
_entity_poly.entity_id
_entity_poly.type
_entity_poly.pdbx_seq_one_letter_code
_entity_poly.pdbx_strand_id
1 'polypeptide(L)'
;MDWEFVNEKATDGRRYLRLHIQAKRAITNNSKRNPYWYYRELDHALLPPVASGKGGAAGTSTSTAPTKLYGQQHTTLINEAAKTPGCVPIYMLYNPGAAEEARNGKLPAVEGVNWIFADKIPKKVTIGRWPVAEKKLTKLRPHFHPLQELLCFGHGKVFRFPTNGATGFTLLYEQSGCPTPAELSDRLNRLRAPVDDSAEALNTIAAAEDIPVLTLEAIRSARGGRKGLADIPRPRIIFNSSGLEFEHLRS
;
A
#
# COMPACT_ATOMS: atom_id res chain seq x y z
N MET A 1 3.41 2.16 -7.13
CA MET A 1 2.16 2.52 -7.83
C MET A 1 1.35 3.38 -6.90
N ASP A 2 0.51 4.26 -7.41
CA ASP A 2 -0.38 5.08 -6.59
C ASP A 2 -1.82 4.97 -7.07
N TRP A 3 -2.78 4.97 -6.14
CA TRP A 3 -4.19 5.07 -6.46
C TRP A 3 -4.70 6.41 -5.95
N GLU A 4 -5.28 7.22 -6.83
CA GLU A 4 -5.78 8.55 -6.53
C GLU A 4 -7.30 8.55 -6.66
N PHE A 5 -7.99 9.00 -5.63
CA PHE A 5 -9.45 9.12 -5.57
C PHE A 5 -9.78 10.60 -5.62
N VAL A 6 -10.64 10.96 -6.57
CA VAL A 6 -10.91 12.36 -6.91
C VAL A 6 -12.41 12.57 -7.03
N ASN A 7 -12.90 13.64 -6.41
CA ASN A 7 -14.23 14.16 -6.64
C ASN A 7 -14.17 15.68 -6.86
N GLU A 8 -14.08 16.09 -8.14
CA GLU A 8 -14.02 17.50 -8.54
C GLU A 8 -15.29 18.27 -8.13
N LYS A 9 -16.42 17.61 -7.90
CA LYS A 9 -17.70 18.24 -7.55
C LYS A 9 -18.06 18.07 -6.06
N ALA A 10 -17.17 17.54 -5.22
CA ALA A 10 -17.46 17.37 -3.80
C ALA A 10 -17.72 18.72 -3.09
N THR A 11 -18.87 18.81 -2.43
CA THR A 11 -19.33 19.99 -1.67
C THR A 11 -18.92 19.96 -0.21
N ASP A 12 -18.48 18.81 0.29
CA ASP A 12 -18.05 18.58 1.67
C ASP A 12 -16.56 18.89 1.90
N GLY A 13 -15.88 19.44 0.89
CA GLY A 13 -14.45 19.73 0.93
C GLY A 13 -13.55 18.50 0.82
N ARG A 14 -14.06 17.27 0.75
CA ARG A 14 -13.22 16.06 0.73
C ARG A 14 -13.01 15.58 -0.70
N ARG A 15 -12.20 16.33 -1.46
CA ARG A 15 -12.08 16.20 -2.93
C ARG A 15 -10.97 15.26 -3.39
N TYR A 16 -10.00 14.95 -2.53
CA TYR A 16 -8.83 14.16 -2.91
C TYR A 16 -8.34 13.21 -1.82
N LEU A 17 -8.01 11.98 -2.19
CA LEU A 17 -7.29 11.03 -1.34
C LEU A 17 -6.36 10.18 -2.20
N ARG A 18 -5.14 9.90 -1.73
CA ARG A 18 -4.17 9.06 -2.43
C ARG A 18 -3.69 7.91 -1.57
N LEU A 19 -3.63 6.73 -2.14
CA LEU A 19 -2.93 5.59 -1.57
C LEU A 19 -1.55 5.50 -2.21
N HIS A 20 -0.49 5.70 -1.40
CA HIS A 20 0.89 5.52 -1.84
C HIS A 20 1.31 4.07 -1.60
N ILE A 21 1.32 3.28 -2.67
CA ILE A 21 1.37 1.82 -2.57
C ILE A 21 2.78 1.31 -2.88
N GLN A 22 3.26 0.42 -2.00
CA GLN A 22 4.42 -0.42 -2.24
C GLN A 22 4.04 -1.91 -2.11
N ALA A 23 4.27 -2.68 -3.18
CA ALA A 23 3.95 -4.11 -3.21
C ALA A 23 5.17 -4.96 -2.82
N LYS A 24 4.96 -6.03 -2.04
CA LYS A 24 6.00 -6.97 -1.59
C LYS A 24 5.46 -8.40 -1.57
N ARG A 25 6.37 -9.37 -1.68
CA ARG A 25 6.06 -10.81 -1.65
C ARG A 25 6.70 -11.49 -0.45
N ALA A 26 5.93 -12.32 0.25
CA ALA A 26 6.44 -13.18 1.29
C ALA A 26 7.31 -14.29 0.71
N ILE A 27 8.36 -14.65 1.44
CA ILE A 27 9.28 -15.73 1.10
C ILE A 27 9.49 -16.63 2.32
N THR A 28 9.81 -17.89 2.06
CA THR A 28 10.08 -18.87 3.11
C THR A 28 11.58 -18.93 3.42
N ASN A 29 11.91 -19.02 4.70
CA ASN A 29 13.19 -19.52 5.15
C ASN A 29 13.09 -21.04 5.25
N ASN A 30 13.80 -21.77 4.38
CA ASN A 30 13.76 -23.23 4.32
C ASN A 30 14.69 -23.92 5.34
N SER A 31 14.79 -23.39 6.56
CA SER A 31 15.55 -24.04 7.63
C SER A 31 14.91 -25.39 7.99
N LYS A 32 15.72 -26.45 8.03
CA LYS A 32 15.28 -27.84 8.30
C LYS A 32 14.53 -28.03 9.63
N ARG A 33 14.82 -27.21 10.65
CA ARG A 33 14.23 -27.37 12.00
C ARG A 33 13.05 -26.45 12.29
N ASN A 34 12.96 -25.30 11.61
CA ASN A 34 11.91 -24.32 11.91
C ASN A 34 11.73 -23.36 10.71
N PRO A 35 11.04 -23.79 9.65
CA PRO A 35 10.78 -22.92 8.51
C PRO A 35 9.85 -21.79 8.93
N TYR A 36 10.05 -20.60 8.35
CA TYR A 36 9.19 -19.46 8.62
C TYR A 36 9.04 -18.56 7.40
N TRP A 37 7.84 -17.99 7.26
CA TRP A 37 7.54 -16.98 6.25
C TRP A 37 7.92 -15.58 6.72
N TYR A 38 8.55 -14.82 5.84
CA TYR A 38 8.99 -13.46 6.11
C TYR A 38 8.99 -12.62 4.83
N TYR A 39 8.97 -11.31 4.98
CA TYR A 39 9.21 -10.40 3.87
C TYR A 39 10.69 -10.05 3.82
N ARG A 40 11.36 -10.39 2.71
CA ARG A 40 12.82 -10.22 2.59
C ARG A 40 13.23 -8.76 2.80
N GLU A 41 12.50 -7.90 2.10
CA GLU A 41 12.82 -6.50 1.87
C GLU A 41 11.50 -5.74 1.82
N LEU A 42 10.79 -5.62 2.95
CA LEU A 42 9.77 -4.56 3.06
C LEU A 42 10.42 -3.18 2.78
N ASP A 43 11.73 -3.10 2.99
CA ASP A 43 12.65 -2.02 2.65
C ASP A 43 13.79 -2.62 1.80
N HIS A 44 13.97 -2.19 0.56
CA HIS A 44 15.17 -2.55 -0.20
C HIS A 44 16.33 -1.75 0.36
N ALA A 45 17.44 -2.45 0.64
CA ALA A 45 18.65 -1.76 1.05
C ALA A 45 19.06 -0.76 -0.04
N LEU A 46 19.10 0.52 0.31
CA LEU A 46 19.79 1.49 -0.53
C LEU A 46 21.29 1.22 -0.38
N LEU A 47 21.98 1.12 -1.51
CA LEU A 47 23.42 1.24 -1.50
C LEU A 47 23.72 2.72 -1.20
N PRO A 48 24.59 3.04 -0.23
CA PRO A 48 25.03 4.41 -0.05
C PRO A 48 25.59 4.92 -1.39
N PRO A 49 25.36 6.20 -1.73
CA PRO A 49 25.93 6.77 -2.94
C PRO A 49 27.44 6.50 -2.94
N VAL A 50 27.94 5.89 -4.03
CA VAL A 50 29.38 5.68 -4.21
C VAL A 50 29.99 7.07 -4.24
N ALA A 51 30.82 7.40 -3.26
CA ALA A 51 31.54 8.66 -3.24
C ALA A 51 32.27 8.77 -4.59
N SER A 52 31.89 9.75 -5.42
CA SER A 52 32.58 10.05 -6.67
C SER A 52 33.95 10.63 -6.30
N GLY A 53 34.91 9.76 -6.03
CA GLY A 53 36.29 10.15 -5.78
C GLY A 53 36.85 10.79 -7.04
N LYS A 54 37.02 12.12 -7.01
CA LYS A 54 38.06 12.76 -7.81
C LYS A 54 39.39 12.11 -7.40
N GLY A 55 40.11 11.62 -8.41
CA GLY A 55 41.13 10.59 -8.24
C GLY A 55 42.34 10.95 -7.38
N GLY A 56 43.10 9.90 -7.09
CA GLY A 56 44.51 9.97 -6.70
C GLY A 56 44.83 9.38 -5.34
N ALA A 57 44.99 8.05 -5.28
CA ALA A 57 46.13 7.38 -4.64
C ALA A 57 45.91 5.85 -4.70
N ALA A 58 46.91 5.13 -5.19
CA ALA A 58 46.96 3.68 -5.19
C ALA A 58 47.10 3.17 -3.75
N GLY A 59 45.98 2.76 -3.17
CA GLY A 59 45.90 2.06 -1.90
C GLY A 59 45.05 0.81 -2.07
N THR A 60 45.58 -0.32 -1.60
CA THR A 60 44.99 -1.67 -1.60
C THR A 60 43.46 -1.65 -1.44
N SER A 61 42.74 -2.06 -2.50
CA SER A 61 41.28 -2.14 -2.49
C SER A 61 40.83 -3.34 -1.65
N THR A 62 40.71 -3.17 -0.33
CA THR A 62 39.72 -3.96 0.42
C THR A 62 38.36 -3.53 -0.07
N SER A 63 37.83 -4.27 -1.05
CA SER A 63 36.46 -4.15 -1.53
C SER A 63 35.51 -4.54 -0.39
N THR A 64 35.26 -3.62 0.53
CA THR A 64 34.17 -3.74 1.47
C THR A 64 32.90 -3.55 0.66
N ALA A 65 32.15 -4.63 0.43
CA ALA A 65 30.87 -4.57 -0.25
C ALA A 65 30.03 -3.44 0.37
N PRO A 66 29.37 -2.59 -0.43
CA PRO A 66 28.66 -1.42 0.08
C PRO A 66 27.65 -1.84 1.15
N THR A 67 27.76 -1.22 2.33
CA THR A 67 26.92 -1.54 3.49
C THR A 67 25.46 -1.27 3.13
N LYS A 68 24.66 -2.33 3.12
CA LYS A 68 23.21 -2.27 2.88
C LYS A 68 22.52 -1.46 3.99
N LEU A 69 21.88 -0.35 3.63
CA LEU A 69 21.15 0.50 4.57
C LEU A 69 19.66 0.12 4.61
N TYR A 70 19.19 -0.41 5.74
CA TYR A 70 17.79 -0.80 5.98
C TYR A 70 16.99 0.35 6.63
N GLY A 71 15.66 0.30 6.63
CA GLY A 71 14.80 1.30 7.29
C GLY A 71 14.64 2.62 6.53
N GLN A 72 15.41 2.83 5.45
CA GLN A 72 15.31 4.04 4.64
C GLN A 72 14.09 4.04 3.74
N GLN A 73 13.73 2.96 3.03
CA GLN A 73 12.55 3.00 2.16
C GLN A 73 11.24 3.06 2.91
N HIS A 74 11.12 2.41 4.07
CA HIS A 74 9.92 2.58 4.89
C HIS A 74 9.76 4.04 5.33
N THR A 75 10.86 4.64 5.80
CA THR A 75 10.90 6.06 6.16
C THR A 75 10.63 6.95 4.96
N THR A 76 11.21 6.64 3.80
CA THR A 76 10.96 7.33 2.53
C THR A 76 9.50 7.23 2.14
N LEU A 77 8.87 6.05 2.18
CA LEU A 77 7.46 5.87 1.84
C LEU A 77 6.56 6.77 2.71
N ILE A 78 6.80 6.78 4.02
CA ILE A 78 6.06 7.62 4.96
C ILE A 78 6.33 9.11 4.72
N ASN A 79 7.60 9.49 4.54
CA ASN A 79 7.99 10.88 4.33
C ASN A 79 7.51 11.43 2.97
N GLU A 80 7.59 10.64 1.91
CA GLU A 80 7.07 11.01 0.58
C GLU A 80 5.54 11.14 0.62
N ALA A 81 4.84 10.23 1.31
CA ALA A 81 3.40 10.37 1.51
C ALA A 81 3.07 11.65 2.30
N ALA A 82 3.83 11.96 3.36
CA ALA A 82 3.62 13.15 4.18
C ALA A 82 3.79 14.48 3.42
N LYS A 83 4.50 14.50 2.28
CA LYS A 83 4.61 15.70 1.42
C LYS A 83 3.30 16.05 0.71
N THR A 84 2.37 15.11 0.61
CA THR A 84 1.10 15.31 -0.11
C THR A 84 -0.07 15.21 0.87
N PRO A 85 -0.87 16.27 1.07
CA PRO A 85 -2.10 16.20 1.85
C PRO A 85 -3.03 15.09 1.34
N GLY A 86 -3.69 14.37 2.26
CA GLY A 86 -4.57 13.25 1.92
C GLY A 86 -3.87 12.02 1.34
N CYS A 87 -2.57 11.87 1.54
CA CYS A 87 -1.80 10.72 1.05
C CYS A 87 -1.53 9.70 2.17
N VAL A 88 -1.94 8.45 1.94
CA VAL A 88 -1.86 7.35 2.89
C VAL A 88 -0.84 6.32 2.41
N PRO A 89 0.28 6.11 3.14
CA PRO A 89 1.26 5.10 2.78
C PRO A 89 0.77 3.70 3.19
N ILE A 90 0.70 2.78 2.22
CA ILE A 90 0.28 1.40 2.45
C ILE A 90 1.22 0.39 1.78
N TYR A 91 1.33 -0.79 2.38
CA TYR A 91 1.98 -1.93 1.76
C TYR A 91 0.93 -2.92 1.26
N MET A 92 1.07 -3.37 0.01
CA MET A 92 0.37 -4.53 -0.52
C MET A 92 1.28 -5.75 -0.44
N LEU A 93 0.77 -6.83 0.12
CA LEU A 93 1.56 -8.00 0.52
C LEU A 93 0.99 -9.26 -0.12
N TYR A 94 1.76 -9.84 -1.05
CA TYR A 94 1.45 -11.10 -1.69
C TYR A 94 1.99 -12.28 -0.86
N ASN A 95 1.12 -13.22 -0.55
CA ASN A 95 1.37 -14.40 0.25
C ASN A 95 1.12 -15.65 -0.61
N PRO A 96 2.08 -16.58 -0.72
CA PRO A 96 1.83 -17.86 -1.38
C PRO A 96 0.87 -18.73 -0.55
N GLY A 97 0.10 -19.63 -1.18
CA GLY A 97 -0.88 -20.50 -0.49
C GLY A 97 -0.36 -21.24 0.75
N ALA A 98 0.89 -21.72 0.74
CA ALA A 98 1.53 -22.37 1.90
C ALA A 98 1.82 -21.42 3.08
N ALA A 99 1.67 -20.10 2.90
CA ALA A 99 1.77 -19.07 3.93
C ALA A 99 0.39 -18.65 4.47
N GLU A 100 -0.70 -19.07 3.82
CA GLU A 100 -2.06 -18.58 4.06
C GLU A 100 -2.76 -19.31 5.23
N GLU A 101 -2.31 -20.53 5.54
CA GLU A 101 -2.92 -21.39 6.56
C GLU A 101 -3.09 -20.67 7.91
N ALA A 102 -4.27 -20.81 8.49
CA ALA A 102 -4.56 -20.33 9.84
C ALA A 102 -3.72 -21.12 10.83
N ARG A 103 -2.66 -20.50 11.38
CA ARG A 103 -1.79 -21.16 12.36
C ARG A 103 -2.59 -21.58 13.60
N ASN A 104 -3.61 -20.78 13.93
CA ASN A 104 -4.52 -20.95 15.05
C ASN A 104 -5.80 -20.16 14.71
N GLY A 105 -7.00 -20.63 15.08
CA GLY A 105 -8.29 -19.93 14.83
C GLY A 105 -8.43 -18.53 15.47
N LYS A 106 -7.39 -18.02 16.13
CA LYS A 106 -7.30 -16.67 16.73
C LYS A 106 -6.64 -15.63 15.80
N LEU A 107 -5.97 -16.05 14.72
CA LEU A 107 -5.34 -15.14 13.77
C LEU A 107 -6.08 -15.23 12.43
N PRO A 108 -6.37 -14.09 11.76
CA PRO A 108 -7.14 -14.10 10.51
C PRO A 108 -6.40 -14.90 9.44
N ALA A 109 -7.13 -15.63 8.59
CA ALA A 109 -6.58 -16.22 7.37
C ALA A 109 -5.95 -15.11 6.52
N VAL A 110 -4.80 -15.41 5.89
CA VAL A 110 -4.11 -14.46 5.01
C VAL A 110 -4.64 -14.75 3.61
N GLU A 111 -5.44 -13.85 3.03
CA GLU A 111 -5.87 -13.99 1.63
C GLU A 111 -4.62 -13.79 0.75
N GLY A 112 -4.43 -14.54 -0.34
CA GLY A 112 -3.18 -14.50 -1.11
C GLY A 112 -2.63 -13.11 -1.46
N VAL A 113 -3.47 -12.07 -1.44
CA VAL A 113 -3.04 -10.67 -1.29
C VAL A 113 -3.72 -10.01 -0.09
N ASN A 114 -2.94 -9.38 0.78
CA ASN A 114 -3.43 -8.49 1.84
C ASN A 114 -2.75 -7.13 1.75
N TRP A 115 -3.16 -6.19 2.60
CA TRP A 115 -2.47 -4.93 2.76
C TRP A 115 -2.37 -4.52 4.23
N ILE A 116 -1.44 -3.61 4.53
CA ILE A 116 -1.24 -3.00 5.84
C ILE A 116 -0.97 -1.50 5.71
N PHE A 117 -1.34 -0.73 6.72
CA PHE A 117 -0.85 0.63 6.85
C PHE A 117 0.65 0.63 7.14
N ALA A 118 1.38 1.53 6.49
CA ALA A 118 2.84 1.57 6.62
C ALA A 118 3.29 1.89 8.05
N ASP A 119 2.53 2.69 8.80
CA ASP A 119 2.81 3.07 10.20
C ASP A 119 2.76 1.88 11.18
N LYS A 120 2.07 0.79 10.82
CA LYS A 120 2.04 -0.45 11.62
C LYS A 120 3.31 -1.27 11.50
N ILE A 121 4.19 -0.94 10.54
CA ILE A 121 5.53 -1.53 10.50
C ILE A 121 6.39 -0.84 11.57
N PRO A 122 7.01 -1.59 12.50
CA PRO A 122 7.76 -1.00 13.59
C PRO A 122 8.90 -0.08 13.11
N LYS A 123 8.97 1.13 13.66
CA LYS A 123 10.06 2.09 13.39
C LYS A 123 11.43 1.66 13.92
N LYS A 124 11.51 0.55 14.66
CA LYS A 124 12.77 -0.01 15.22
C LYS A 124 13.70 -0.63 14.15
N VAL A 125 13.41 -0.41 12.86
CA VAL A 125 14.31 -0.77 11.77
C VAL A 125 15.47 0.24 11.76
N THR A 126 16.66 -0.20 12.15
CA THR A 126 17.86 0.62 12.08
C THR A 126 18.50 0.50 10.71
N ILE A 127 19.31 1.52 10.35
CA ILE A 127 20.10 1.57 9.12
C ILE A 127 20.95 0.31 8.91
N GLY A 128 21.45 -0.32 9.98
CA GLY A 128 22.31 -1.50 9.87
C GLY A 128 21.57 -2.84 9.81
N ARG A 129 20.34 -2.96 10.35
CA ARG A 129 19.68 -4.27 10.50
C ARG A 129 18.16 -4.16 10.67
N TRP A 130 17.43 -4.95 9.88
CA TRP A 130 16.05 -5.31 10.20
C TRP A 130 16.01 -6.57 11.08
N PRO A 131 15.52 -6.49 12.34
CA PRO A 131 15.37 -7.67 13.18
C PRO A 131 14.47 -8.74 12.53
N VAL A 132 14.90 -10.00 12.58
CA VAL A 132 14.16 -11.11 11.94
C VAL A 132 12.74 -11.23 12.49
N ALA A 133 12.55 -11.00 13.80
CA ALA A 133 11.23 -11.04 14.43
C ALA A 133 10.23 -10.05 13.81
N GLU A 134 10.71 -8.86 13.41
CA GLU A 134 9.85 -7.78 12.91
C GLU A 134 9.46 -7.94 11.43
N LYS A 135 10.18 -8.80 10.68
CA LYS A 135 9.85 -9.11 9.29
C LYS A 135 9.09 -10.44 9.11
N LYS A 136 8.86 -11.18 10.19
CA LYS A 136 8.10 -12.44 10.16
C LYS A 136 6.64 -12.16 9.86
N LEU A 137 6.06 -12.98 9.00
CA LEU A 137 4.64 -12.91 8.66
C LEU A 137 3.76 -13.00 9.91
N THR A 138 4.12 -13.84 10.88
CA THR A 138 3.37 -14.01 12.14
C THR A 138 3.26 -12.73 12.97
N LYS A 139 4.24 -11.84 12.89
CA LYS A 139 4.24 -10.57 13.63
C LYS A 139 3.35 -9.53 12.96
N LEU A 140 3.32 -9.52 11.62
CA LEU A 140 2.57 -8.55 10.83
C LEU A 140 1.10 -8.96 10.59
N ARG A 141 0.82 -10.26 10.64
CA ARG A 141 -0.50 -10.86 10.38
C ARG A 141 -1.68 -10.20 11.15
N PRO A 142 -1.55 -9.79 12.42
CA PRO A 142 -2.63 -9.10 13.12
C PRO A 142 -3.04 -7.74 12.51
N HIS A 143 -2.18 -7.14 11.69
CA HIS A 143 -2.42 -5.84 11.04
C HIS A 143 -2.92 -5.99 9.60
N PHE A 144 -3.09 -7.23 9.12
CA PHE A 144 -3.50 -7.48 7.75
C PHE A 144 -4.97 -7.13 7.57
N HIS A 145 -5.23 -6.41 6.49
CA HIS A 145 -6.56 -6.23 5.95
C HIS A 145 -6.67 -7.01 4.64
N PRO A 146 -7.81 -7.69 4.40
CA PRO A 146 -8.01 -8.40 3.15
C PRO A 146 -8.08 -7.41 1.98
N LEU A 147 -7.59 -7.82 0.81
CA LEU A 147 -7.53 -6.94 -0.38
C LEU A 147 -8.93 -6.46 -0.81
N GLN A 148 -9.96 -7.27 -0.55
CA GLN A 148 -11.36 -6.90 -0.76
C GLN A 148 -11.72 -5.55 -0.11
N GLU A 149 -11.11 -5.22 1.03
CA GLU A 149 -11.45 -4.01 1.78
C GLU A 149 -11.11 -2.74 0.99
N LEU A 150 -10.06 -2.82 0.15
CA LEU A 150 -9.65 -1.76 -0.76
C LEU A 150 -10.29 -1.89 -2.14
N LEU A 151 -10.38 -3.10 -2.71
CA LEU A 151 -10.89 -3.28 -4.08
C LEU A 151 -12.39 -3.09 -4.22
N CYS A 152 -13.15 -3.50 -3.21
CA CYS A 152 -14.61 -3.36 -3.23
C CYS A 152 -15.04 -2.01 -2.65
N PHE A 153 -14.09 -1.21 -2.14
CA PHE A 153 -14.35 0.09 -1.52
C PHE A 153 -15.41 0.06 -0.39
N GLY A 154 -15.76 -1.12 0.11
CA GLY A 154 -16.84 -1.33 1.09
C GLY A 154 -18.22 -1.61 0.53
N HIS A 155 -18.36 -1.71 -0.79
CA HIS A 155 -19.62 -2.00 -1.49
C HIS A 155 -19.71 -3.47 -1.97
N GLY A 156 -18.81 -4.34 -1.52
CA GLY A 156 -18.76 -5.74 -1.93
C GLY A 156 -19.03 -6.69 -0.78
N LYS A 157 -19.72 -7.81 -1.10
CA LYS A 157 -19.82 -8.97 -0.23
C LYS A 157 -18.93 -10.07 -0.79
N VAL A 158 -18.15 -10.68 0.09
CA VAL A 158 -17.28 -11.80 -0.29
C VAL A 158 -18.00 -13.10 0.00
N PHE A 159 -18.21 -13.87 -1.06
CA PHE A 159 -18.80 -15.18 -0.96
C PHE A 159 -17.70 -16.23 -1.15
N ARG A 160 -17.60 -17.11 -0.15
CA ARG A 160 -16.70 -18.26 -0.19
C ARG A 160 -17.50 -19.47 -0.61
N PHE A 161 -17.03 -20.18 -1.62
CA PHE A 161 -17.67 -21.41 -2.08
C PHE A 161 -16.64 -22.53 -2.04
N PRO A 162 -17.03 -23.75 -1.62
CA PRO A 162 -16.13 -24.89 -1.70
C PRO A 162 -15.88 -25.23 -3.17
N THR A 163 -14.63 -25.13 -3.61
CA THR A 163 -14.18 -25.69 -4.89
C THR A 163 -13.36 -26.95 -4.61
N ASN A 164 -13.45 -27.96 -5.48
CA ASN A 164 -12.85 -29.29 -5.29
C ASN A 164 -11.40 -29.23 -4.74
N GLY A 165 -11.24 -29.38 -3.42
CA GLY A 165 -9.95 -29.39 -2.73
C GLY A 165 -9.27 -28.02 -2.49
N ALA A 166 -9.88 -26.90 -2.88
CA ALA A 166 -9.34 -25.56 -2.65
C ALA A 166 -10.44 -24.56 -2.25
N THR A 167 -10.12 -23.57 -1.40
CA THR A 167 -11.07 -22.49 -1.09
C THR A 167 -11.08 -21.49 -2.24
N GLY A 168 -12.12 -21.54 -3.07
CA GLY A 168 -12.40 -20.52 -4.07
C GLY A 168 -13.15 -19.35 -3.44
N PHE A 169 -12.82 -18.12 -3.84
CA PHE A 169 -13.56 -16.93 -3.45
C PHE A 169 -14.05 -16.20 -4.70
N THR A 170 -15.26 -15.65 -4.62
CA THR A 170 -15.78 -14.70 -5.60
C THR A 170 -16.09 -13.39 -4.90
N LEU A 171 -15.66 -12.30 -5.52
CA LEU A 171 -16.01 -10.95 -5.09
C LEU A 171 -17.29 -10.56 -5.84
N LEU A 172 -18.42 -10.46 -5.13
CA LEU A 172 -19.63 -9.89 -5.69
C LEU A 172 -19.67 -8.41 -5.34
N TYR A 173 -19.65 -7.59 -6.38
CA TYR A 173 -19.71 -6.15 -6.28
C TYR A 173 -21.17 -5.71 -6.48
N GLU A 174 -21.80 -5.22 -5.40
CA GLU A 174 -23.25 -4.93 -5.42
C GLU A 174 -23.56 -3.55 -6.02
N GLN A 175 -22.60 -2.63 -6.14
CA GLN A 175 -22.85 -1.27 -6.62
C GLN A 175 -21.78 -0.76 -7.57
N SER A 176 -22.18 -0.34 -8.77
CA SER A 176 -21.31 0.30 -9.75
C SER A 176 -20.95 1.74 -9.32
N GLY A 177 -19.91 1.93 -8.51
CA GLY A 177 -19.48 3.28 -8.12
C GLY A 177 -18.07 3.37 -7.55
N CYS A 178 -17.24 4.26 -8.09
CA CYS A 178 -15.98 4.62 -7.44
C CYS A 178 -16.29 5.35 -6.12
N PRO A 179 -15.67 5.01 -4.99
CA PRO A 179 -15.96 5.68 -3.72
C PRO A 179 -15.54 7.14 -3.81
N THR A 180 -16.25 7.97 -3.09
CA THR A 180 -15.79 9.34 -2.84
C THR A 180 -14.51 9.31 -1.98
N PRO A 181 -13.62 10.31 -2.12
CA PRO A 181 -12.44 10.42 -1.26
C PRO A 181 -12.81 10.43 0.24
N ALA A 182 -13.93 11.07 0.56
CA ALA A 182 -14.59 11.06 1.85
C ALA A 182 -14.85 9.64 2.39
N GLU A 183 -15.66 8.85 1.67
CA GLU A 183 -16.03 7.49 2.08
C GLU A 183 -14.81 6.60 2.29
N LEU A 184 -13.81 6.74 1.43
CA LEU A 184 -12.56 6.00 1.56
C LEU A 184 -11.77 6.44 2.80
N SER A 185 -11.67 7.75 3.08
CA SER A 185 -10.99 8.24 4.29
C SER A 185 -11.67 7.74 5.57
N ASP A 186 -13.00 7.80 5.64
CA ASP A 186 -13.78 7.33 6.80
C ASP A 186 -13.60 5.82 7.00
N ARG A 187 -13.58 5.06 5.91
CA ARG A 187 -13.32 3.62 5.94
C ARG A 187 -11.91 3.29 6.40
N LEU A 188 -10.88 3.97 5.89
CA LEU A 188 -9.50 3.73 6.32
C LEU A 188 -9.31 4.05 7.80
N ASN A 189 -9.94 5.11 8.31
CA ASN A 189 -9.92 5.41 9.75
C ASN A 189 -10.58 4.31 10.58
N ARG A 190 -11.73 3.77 10.14
CA ARG A 190 -12.38 2.62 10.80
C ARG A 190 -11.48 1.39 10.84
N LEU A 191 -10.77 1.10 9.75
CA LEU A 191 -9.84 -0.03 9.68
C LEU A 191 -8.56 0.19 10.50
N ARG A 192 -8.13 1.44 10.67
CA ARG A 192 -6.92 1.80 11.41
C ARG A 192 -7.13 1.88 12.92
N ALA A 193 -8.37 2.00 13.37
CA ALA A 193 -8.74 2.03 14.78
C ALA A 193 -8.09 0.85 15.54
N PRO A 194 -7.40 1.11 16.67
CA PRO A 194 -6.75 0.05 17.42
C PRO A 194 -7.78 -0.93 17.99
N VAL A 195 -7.36 -2.19 18.14
CA VAL A 195 -8.19 -3.26 18.72
C VAL A 195 -8.33 -3.13 20.24
N ASP A 196 -7.44 -2.38 20.90
CA ASP A 196 -7.42 -2.13 22.36
C ASP A 196 -7.04 -0.67 22.69
N ASP A 197 -7.47 -0.18 23.86
CA ASP A 197 -7.39 1.19 24.40
C ASP A 197 -5.99 1.81 24.56
N SER A 198 -4.92 1.18 24.06
CA SER A 198 -3.59 1.82 23.99
C SER A 198 -3.54 2.76 22.78
N ALA A 199 -4.25 3.87 22.87
CA ALA A 199 -4.28 4.92 21.87
C ALA A 199 -2.93 5.66 21.85
N GLU A 200 -1.94 5.14 21.14
CA GLU A 200 -1.00 6.05 20.48
C GLU A 200 -1.86 6.88 19.52
N ALA A 201 -1.86 8.21 19.68
CA ALA A 201 -2.63 9.12 18.85
C ALA A 201 -2.18 8.98 17.39
N LEU A 202 -2.87 8.14 16.63
CA LEU A 202 -2.65 8.00 15.20
C LEU A 202 -3.25 9.22 14.52
N ASN A 203 -2.46 9.87 13.67
CA ASN A 203 -2.98 10.96 12.85
C ASN A 203 -4.16 10.45 12.02
N THR A 204 -5.32 11.09 12.17
CA THR A 204 -6.52 10.81 11.40
C THR A 204 -6.20 10.93 9.90
N ILE A 205 -6.67 9.95 9.14
CA ILE A 205 -6.60 10.00 7.67
C ILE A 205 -7.67 10.98 7.21
N ALA A 206 -7.28 12.12 6.66
CA ALA A 206 -8.20 13.12 6.13
C ALA A 206 -8.05 13.23 4.62
N ALA A 207 -9.17 13.15 3.89
CA ALA A 207 -9.20 13.57 2.49
C ALA A 207 -8.91 15.08 2.40
N ALA A 208 -8.19 15.49 1.35
CA ALA A 208 -7.79 16.86 1.13
C ALA A 208 -8.84 17.65 0.33
N GLU A 209 -8.90 18.95 0.58
CA GLU A 209 -9.70 19.92 -0.16
C GLU A 209 -9.15 20.18 -1.56
N ASP A 210 -7.83 20.27 -1.67
CA ASP A 210 -7.17 20.54 -2.94
C ASP A 210 -6.83 19.24 -3.68
N ILE A 211 -7.14 19.23 -4.98
CA ILE A 211 -6.69 18.18 -5.90
C ILE A 211 -5.34 18.62 -6.48
N PRO A 212 -4.27 17.80 -6.39
CA PRO A 212 -2.98 18.15 -6.97
C PRO A 212 -3.08 18.51 -8.46
N VAL A 213 -2.37 19.56 -8.88
CA VAL A 213 -2.40 20.08 -10.26
C VAL A 213 -2.09 18.99 -11.28
N LEU A 214 -1.07 18.16 -11.03
CA LEU A 214 -0.69 17.05 -11.90
C LEU A 214 -1.81 16.01 -12.06
N THR A 215 -2.62 15.79 -11.03
CA THR A 215 -3.78 14.88 -11.09
C THR A 215 -4.89 15.49 -11.95
N LEU A 216 -5.18 16.78 -11.78
CA LEU A 216 -6.15 17.50 -12.62
C LEU A 216 -5.74 17.51 -14.10
N GLU A 217 -4.47 17.75 -14.38
CA GLU A 217 -3.91 17.70 -15.75
C GLU A 217 -4.03 16.31 -16.36
N ALA A 218 -3.76 15.25 -15.59
CA ALA A 218 -3.93 13.87 -16.04
C ALA A 218 -5.40 13.54 -16.37
N ILE A 219 -6.35 13.97 -15.53
CA ILE A 219 -7.79 13.79 -15.78
C ILE A 219 -8.21 14.54 -17.06
N ARG A 220 -7.82 15.80 -17.20
CA ARG A 220 -8.18 16.63 -18.37
C ARG A 220 -7.59 16.06 -19.67
N SER A 221 -6.35 15.58 -19.62
CA SER A 221 -5.67 14.98 -20.77
C SER A 221 -6.35 13.69 -21.23
N ALA A 222 -6.82 12.86 -20.28
CA ALA A 222 -7.58 11.65 -20.57
C ALA A 222 -8.94 11.96 -21.24
N ARG A 223 -9.64 13.01 -20.81
CA ARG A 223 -10.92 13.43 -21.42
C ARG A 223 -10.77 14.03 -22.83
N GLY A 224 -9.67 14.72 -23.09
CA GLY A 224 -9.46 15.47 -24.33
C GLY A 224 -8.92 14.66 -25.52
N GLY A 225 -8.72 13.34 -25.39
CA GLY A 225 -8.21 12.47 -26.46
C GLY A 225 -6.81 12.83 -26.98
N ARG A 226 -6.07 13.72 -26.30
CA ARG A 226 -4.78 14.22 -26.78
C ARG A 226 -3.70 13.16 -26.56
N LYS A 227 -3.02 12.77 -27.64
CA LYS A 227 -1.77 12.00 -27.61
C LYS A 227 -0.70 12.83 -26.90
N GLY A 228 -0.34 12.38 -25.72
CA GLY A 228 0.68 12.99 -24.87
C GLY A 228 0.28 12.86 -23.42
N LEU A 229 0.34 11.65 -22.87
CA LEU A 229 0.29 11.49 -21.41
C LEU A 229 1.42 12.34 -20.84
N ALA A 230 1.09 13.28 -19.96
CA ALA A 230 2.09 13.95 -19.14
C ALA A 230 3.01 12.87 -18.53
N ASP A 231 4.31 13.09 -18.57
CA ASP A 231 5.27 12.10 -18.07
C ASP A 231 5.07 11.95 -16.56
N ILE A 232 4.42 10.86 -16.19
CA ILE A 232 4.03 10.60 -14.82
C ILE A 232 5.13 9.72 -14.21
N PRO A 233 5.90 10.23 -13.22
CA PRO A 233 7.10 9.57 -12.73
C PRO A 233 6.85 8.23 -12.01
N ARG A 234 5.59 7.90 -11.69
CA ARG A 234 5.20 6.65 -11.04
C ARG A 234 3.84 6.19 -11.57
N PRO A 235 3.67 4.91 -11.95
CA PRO A 235 2.38 4.41 -12.41
C PRO A 235 1.28 4.74 -11.41
N ARG A 236 0.25 5.44 -11.87
CA ARG A 236 -0.90 5.86 -11.05
C ARG A 236 -2.21 5.48 -11.71
N ILE A 237 -3.21 5.15 -10.90
CA ILE A 237 -4.60 4.92 -11.32
C ILE A 237 -5.44 6.01 -10.68
N ILE A 238 -6.26 6.71 -11.46
CA ILE A 238 -7.12 7.79 -10.99
C ILE A 238 -8.58 7.33 -11.06
N PHE A 239 -9.24 7.27 -9.91
CA PHE A 239 -10.66 7.00 -9.75
C PHE A 239 -11.38 8.34 -9.57
N ASN A 240 -12.13 8.76 -10.59
CA ASN A 240 -12.86 10.02 -10.56
C ASN A 240 -14.37 9.77 -10.38
N SER A 241 -14.90 10.01 -9.18
CA SER A 241 -16.33 9.79 -8.88
C SER A 241 -17.23 10.90 -9.44
N SER A 242 -16.67 12.06 -9.81
CA SER A 242 -17.42 13.15 -10.43
C SER A 242 -17.83 12.89 -11.90
N GLY A 243 -17.31 11.81 -12.49
CA GLY A 243 -17.62 11.37 -13.86
C GLY A 243 -18.81 10.41 -13.99
N LEU A 244 -19.47 10.05 -12.88
CA LEU A 244 -20.67 9.19 -12.87
C LEU A 244 -21.98 9.96 -13.13
N GLU A 245 -21.91 11.14 -13.77
CA GLU A 245 -23.10 11.65 -14.46
C GLU A 245 -23.43 10.63 -15.55
N PHE A 246 -24.40 9.76 -15.24
CA PHE A 246 -25.14 9.00 -16.23
C PHE A 246 -25.45 9.96 -17.37
N GLU A 247 -24.87 9.72 -18.54
CA GLU A 247 -25.46 10.11 -19.81
C GLU A 247 -26.81 9.37 -19.93
N HIS A 248 -27.80 9.77 -19.14
CA HIS A 248 -29.20 9.72 -19.54
C HIS A 248 -29.45 10.94 -20.43
N LEU A 249 -28.75 10.96 -21.57
CA LEU A 249 -29.13 11.73 -22.73
C LEU A 249 -29.74 10.76 -23.73
N ARG A 250 -31.07 10.68 -23.65
CA ARG A 250 -32.00 10.49 -24.76
C ARG A 250 -31.54 9.60 -25.92
N SER A 251 -32.19 8.45 -26.07
CA SER A 251 -33.01 8.16 -27.25
C SER A 251 -34.20 7.31 -26.84
#